data_AF-A0A951VL23-F1
#
_entry.id   AF-A0A951VL23-F1
#
_cell.length_a   1.000
_cell.length_b   1.000
_cell.length_c   1.000
_cell.angle_alpha   90.00
_cell.angle_beta   90.00
_cell.angle_gamma   90.00
#
_symmetry.space_group_name_H-M   'P 1'
#
loop_
_entity.id
_entity.type
_entity.pdbx_description
1 polymer ?
#
loop_
_entity_poly.entity_id
_entity_poly.type
_entity_poly.pdbx_seq_one_letter_code
_entity_poly.pdbx_strand_id
1 'polypeptide(L)'
;IGNSYDFKLGENVNLLAEIDFDFTFDGKRNTLISGNPISIDPHIGLEARVKDVFFVRAGVYNFQQALADGDTTNQKKVWIYQPSLGAGFKIKNISIDYAFSNLANQSNPLFTHIFSLKIDLRKERNN
;
A
#
# COMPACT_ATOMS: atom_id res chain seq x y z
N ILE A 1 10.10 8.27 4.66
CA ILE A 1 11.16 7.42 5.27
C ILE A 1 10.55 6.06 5.50
N GLY A 2 11.25 5.00 5.08
CA GLY A 2 10.73 3.63 5.11
C GLY A 2 11.68 2.66 5.77
N ASN A 3 11.11 1.58 6.34
CA ASN A 3 11.87 0.41 6.75
C ASN A 3 11.13 -0.84 6.31
N SER A 4 11.87 -1.84 5.83
CA SER A 4 11.31 -3.13 5.48
C SER A 4 12.17 -4.27 6.00
N TYR A 5 11.52 -5.38 6.31
CA TYR A 5 12.16 -6.58 6.80
C TYR A 5 11.66 -7.80 6.03
N ASP A 6 12.60 -8.59 5.51
CA ASP A 6 12.31 -9.83 4.77
C ASP A 6 12.43 -11.03 5.71
N PHE A 7 11.29 -11.61 6.08
CA PHE A 7 11.18 -12.83 6.85
C PHE A 7 11.24 -14.05 5.92
N LYS A 8 12.35 -14.79 5.97
CA LYS A 8 12.48 -16.09 5.32
C LYS A 8 11.75 -17.15 6.15
N LEU A 9 10.51 -17.44 5.78
CA LEU A 9 9.66 -18.44 6.46
C LEU A 9 10.03 -19.88 6.06
N GLY A 10 10.73 -20.06 4.95
CA GLY A 10 11.29 -21.35 4.52
C GLY A 10 12.16 -21.19 3.27
N GLU A 11 12.55 -22.31 2.64
CA GLU A 11 13.39 -22.29 1.43
C GLU A 11 12.70 -21.63 0.23
N ASN A 12 11.37 -21.68 0.21
CA ASN A 12 10.55 -21.29 -0.94
C ASN A 12 9.55 -20.18 -0.61
N VAL A 13 9.48 -19.71 0.63
CA VAL A 13 8.48 -18.74 1.08
C VAL A 13 9.17 -17.61 1.85
N ASN A 14 8.99 -16.40 1.35
CA ASN A 14 9.47 -15.17 1.97
C ASN A 14 8.27 -14.27 2.28
N LEU A 15 8.34 -13.54 3.38
CA LEU A 15 7.36 -12.53 3.76
C LEU A 15 8.10 -11.22 4.02
N LEU A 16 7.90 -10.26 3.14
CA LEU A 16 8.37 -8.89 3.34
C LEU A 16 7.30 -8.14 4.14
N ALA A 17 7.69 -7.49 5.22
CA ALA A 17 6.89 -6.50 5.89
C ALA A 17 7.55 -5.13 5.75
N GLU A 18 6.78 -4.11 5.42
CA GLU A 18 7.25 -2.75 5.26
C GLU A 18 6.39 -1.76 6.04
N ILE A 19 7.05 -0.73 6.55
CA ILE A 19 6.42 0.42 7.18
C ILE A 19 7.09 1.69 6.67
N ASP A 20 6.28 2.57 6.13
CA ASP A 20 6.72 3.84 5.56
C ASP A 20 6.03 5.01 6.27
N PHE A 21 6.71 6.14 6.29
CA PHE A 21 6.23 7.39 6.87
C PHE A 21 6.49 8.53 5.89
N ASP A 22 5.44 9.11 5.38
CA ASP A 22 5.53 10.27 4.50
C ASP A 22 5.47 11.56 5.32
N PHE A 23 6.51 12.38 5.18
CA PHE A 23 6.64 13.67 5.87
C PHE A 23 6.35 14.79 4.88
N THR A 24 5.37 15.61 5.21
CA THR A 24 4.97 16.79 4.43
C THR A 24 5.19 18.04 5.27
N PHE A 25 5.74 19.10 4.66
CA PHE A 25 6.14 20.35 5.32
C PHE A 25 5.33 21.56 4.83
N ASP A 26 4.22 21.29 4.12
CA ASP A 26 3.34 22.28 3.50
C ASP A 26 2.31 22.89 4.47
N GLY A 27 2.35 22.50 5.76
CA GLY A 27 1.46 23.00 6.82
C GLY A 27 0.51 21.93 7.36
N LYS A 28 -0.60 22.35 7.99
CA LYS A 28 -1.59 21.42 8.58
C LYS A 28 -2.34 20.66 7.48
N ARG A 29 -1.99 19.39 7.28
CA ARG A 29 -2.83 18.42 6.55
C ARG A 29 -3.67 17.61 7.53
N ASN A 30 -4.74 16.98 7.04
CA ASN A 30 -5.58 16.05 7.82
C ASN A 30 -4.88 14.69 8.06
N THR A 31 -3.60 14.69 8.42
CA THR A 31 -2.79 13.48 8.65
C THR A 31 -2.72 13.10 10.13
N LEU A 32 -2.35 11.85 10.41
CA LEU A 32 -2.29 11.25 11.74
C LEU A 32 -1.64 12.15 12.81
N ILE A 33 -0.49 12.72 12.46
CA ILE A 33 0.18 13.77 13.23
C ILE A 33 0.14 15.01 12.35
N SER A 34 -0.58 16.04 12.80
CA SER A 34 -0.74 17.32 12.12
C SER A 34 -0.13 18.42 12.97
N GLY A 35 1.18 18.60 12.81
CA GLY A 35 1.95 19.68 13.42
C GLY A 35 2.15 20.82 12.42
N ASN A 36 2.17 22.06 12.92
CA ASN A 36 2.78 23.16 12.17
C ASN A 36 4.25 23.19 12.62
N PRO A 37 5.21 22.60 11.88
CA PRO A 37 5.30 22.59 10.41
C PRO A 37 5.39 21.21 9.72
N ILE A 38 5.03 20.10 10.37
CA ILE A 38 5.25 18.73 9.85
C ILE A 38 3.98 17.88 9.97
N SER A 39 3.58 17.27 8.85
CA SER A 39 2.50 16.29 8.74
C SER A 39 3.08 14.91 8.42
N ILE A 40 2.63 13.86 9.15
CA ILE A 40 3.12 12.48 9.02
C ILE A 40 1.98 11.55 8.61
N ASP A 41 2.13 10.84 7.49
CA ASP A 41 1.21 9.79 7.03
C ASP A 41 1.92 8.42 7.04
N PRO A 42 1.57 7.51 7.96
CA PRO A 42 2.15 6.18 7.97
C PRO A 42 1.47 5.26 6.96
N HIS A 43 2.26 4.41 6.32
CA HIS A 43 1.83 3.36 5.41
C HIS A 43 2.42 2.02 5.87
N ILE A 44 1.63 0.95 5.76
CA ILE A 44 2.08 -0.39 6.15
C ILE A 44 1.78 -1.34 5.00
N GLY A 45 2.77 -2.16 4.63
CA GLY A 45 2.68 -3.14 3.57
C GLY A 45 3.17 -4.51 4.01
N LEU A 46 2.63 -5.55 3.38
CA LEU A 46 3.02 -6.94 3.52
C LEU A 46 3.05 -7.56 2.12
N GLU A 47 4.16 -8.21 1.76
CA GLU A 47 4.28 -9.01 0.54
C GLU A 47 4.71 -10.44 0.91
N ALA A 48 3.85 -11.42 0.67
CA ALA A 48 4.21 -12.83 0.71
C ALA A 48 4.61 -13.30 -0.68
N ARG A 49 5.75 -13.99 -0.77
CA ARG A 49 6.31 -14.47 -2.02
C ARG A 49 6.62 -15.96 -1.94
N VAL A 50 6.21 -16.69 -2.97
CA VAL A 50 6.47 -18.13 -3.11
C VAL A 50 7.30 -18.38 -4.35
N LYS A 51 8.52 -18.90 -4.15
CA LYS A 51 9.51 -19.26 -5.20
C LYS A 51 9.84 -18.13 -6.19
N ASP A 52 9.65 -16.87 -5.80
CA ASP A 52 9.71 -15.71 -6.70
C ASP A 52 8.80 -15.81 -7.95
N VAL A 53 7.78 -16.68 -7.88
CA VAL A 53 6.79 -16.92 -8.94
C VAL A 53 5.43 -16.40 -8.52
N PHE A 54 4.98 -16.64 -7.29
CA PHE A 54 3.70 -16.13 -6.80
C PHE A 54 3.92 -15.04 -5.77
N PHE A 55 3.12 -13.99 -5.86
CA PHE A 55 3.19 -12.81 -5.00
C PHE A 55 1.79 -12.51 -4.49
N VAL A 56 1.64 -12.33 -3.19
CA VAL A 56 0.41 -11.87 -2.56
C VAL A 56 0.79 -10.65 -1.74
N ARG A 57 0.06 -9.55 -1.93
CA ARG A 57 0.32 -8.26 -1.33
C ARG A 57 -0.90 -7.80 -0.56
N ALA A 58 -0.66 -7.21 0.59
CA ALA A 58 -1.68 -6.53 1.37
C ALA A 58 -1.05 -5.24 1.91
N GLY A 59 -1.77 -4.14 1.87
CA GLY A 59 -1.28 -2.89 2.40
C GLY A 59 -2.43 -2.02 2.88
N VAL A 60 -2.17 -1.22 3.90
CA VAL A 60 -3.09 -0.18 4.34
C VAL A 60 -2.35 1.14 4.27
N TYR A 61 -2.96 2.10 3.58
CA TYR A 61 -2.37 3.41 3.36
C TYR A 61 -3.34 4.53 3.75
N ASN A 62 -2.81 5.75 3.84
CA ASN A 62 -3.56 6.98 4.14
C ASN A 62 -4.30 6.93 5.49
N PHE A 63 -3.57 6.76 6.59
CA PHE A 63 -4.13 6.86 7.94
C PHE A 63 -4.34 8.33 8.30
N GLN A 64 -5.55 8.82 8.04
CA GLN A 64 -5.91 10.23 8.20
C GLN A 64 -7.03 10.39 9.22
N GLN A 65 -6.88 11.33 10.14
CA GLN A 65 -7.96 11.72 11.06
C GLN A 65 -8.70 12.91 10.44
N ALA A 66 -9.94 12.69 10.01
CA ALA A 66 -10.82 13.75 9.51
C ALA A 66 -11.93 14.07 10.51
N LEU A 67 -12.39 15.33 10.55
CA LEU A 67 -13.64 15.68 11.24
C LEU A 67 -14.81 15.19 10.38
N ALA A 68 -15.80 14.54 11.00
CA ALA A 68 -17.01 14.10 10.30
C ALA A 68 -17.74 15.31 9.71
N ASP A 69 -18.07 15.24 8.42
CA ASP A 69 -18.84 16.28 7.74
C ASP A 69 -20.32 16.19 8.20
N GLY A 70 -20.84 17.29 8.76
CA GLY A 70 -22.23 17.39 9.23
C GLY A 70 -22.45 17.55 10.74
N ASP A 71 -21.46 17.96 11.53
CA ASP A 71 -21.65 18.20 12.97
C ASP A 71 -21.22 19.62 13.39
N THR A 72 -22.20 20.46 13.73
CA THR A 72 -22.02 21.81 14.29
C THR A 72 -21.29 21.81 15.65
N THR A 73 -20.92 20.63 16.19
CA THR A 73 -20.24 20.46 17.48
C THR A 73 -18.77 20.01 17.43
N ASN A 74 -18.17 19.73 16.25
CA ASN A 74 -16.73 19.38 16.11
C ASN A 74 -16.26 18.14 16.91
N GLN A 75 -17.12 17.17 17.26
CA GLN A 75 -16.74 16.08 18.19
C GLN A 75 -16.38 14.73 17.57
N LYS A 76 -16.65 14.47 16.28
CA LYS A 76 -16.40 13.15 15.67
C LYS A 76 -15.16 13.15 14.77
N LYS A 77 -14.06 12.61 15.28
CA LYS A 77 -12.87 12.26 14.50
C LYS A 77 -13.09 10.89 13.86
N VAL A 78 -13.12 10.85 12.53
CA VAL A 78 -13.20 9.63 11.73
C VAL A 78 -11.80 9.27 11.26
N TRP A 79 -11.44 8.00 11.43
CA TRP A 79 -10.22 7.45 10.90
C TRP A 79 -10.47 6.97 9.48
N ILE A 80 -9.89 7.69 8.52
CA ILE A 80 -9.82 7.28 7.12
C ILE A 80 -8.60 6.38 7.00
N TYR A 81 -8.79 5.20 6.43
CA TYR A 81 -7.73 4.27 6.06
C TYR A 81 -8.15 3.57 4.78
N GLN A 82 -7.20 3.25 3.91
CA GLN A 82 -7.47 2.62 2.62
C GLN A 82 -6.74 1.28 2.56
N PRO A 83 -7.47 0.17 2.76
CA PRO A 83 -6.90 -1.16 2.54
C PRO A 83 -6.76 -1.42 1.04
N SER A 84 -5.71 -2.16 0.71
CA SER A 84 -5.44 -2.73 -0.61
C SER A 84 -4.96 -4.16 -0.49
N LEU A 85 -5.32 -4.95 -1.48
CA LEU A 85 -4.93 -6.34 -1.64
C LEU A 85 -4.46 -6.53 -3.08
N GLY A 86 -3.45 -7.37 -3.29
CA GLY A 86 -2.95 -7.69 -4.61
C GLY A 86 -2.50 -9.13 -4.68
N ALA A 87 -2.57 -9.70 -5.88
CA ALA A 87 -1.99 -10.98 -6.18
C ALA A 87 -1.35 -10.90 -7.57
N GLY A 88 -0.17 -11.48 -7.71
CA GLY A 88 0.54 -11.51 -8.96
C GLY A 88 1.28 -12.81 -9.13
N PHE A 89 1.60 -13.12 -10.37
CA PHE A 89 2.52 -14.20 -10.69
C PHE A 89 3.50 -13.77 -11.77
N LYS A 90 4.70 -14.32 -11.68
CA LYS A 90 5.80 -14.08 -12.59
C LYS A 90 6.30 -15.40 -13.14
N ILE A 91 6.31 -15.51 -14.47
CA ILE A 91 6.89 -16.65 -15.17
C ILE A 91 7.86 -16.14 -16.25
N LYS A 92 9.15 -16.43 -16.06
CA LYS A 92 10.23 -15.97 -16.94
C LYS A 92 10.17 -14.46 -17.19
N ASN A 93 9.81 -14.05 -18.40
CA ASN A 93 9.77 -12.67 -18.88
C ASN A 93 8.38 -12.04 -18.77
N ILE A 94 7.37 -12.77 -18.29
CA ILE A 94 6.00 -12.29 -18.19
C ILE A 94 5.64 -12.18 -16.71
N SER A 95 5.10 -11.04 -16.31
CA SER A 95 4.52 -10.84 -14.98
C SER A 95 3.09 -10.33 -15.15
N ILE A 96 2.16 -10.92 -14.40
CA ILE A 96 0.76 -10.49 -14.34
C ILE A 96 0.47 -10.15 -12.89
N ASP A 97 -0.01 -8.94 -12.65
CA ASP A 97 -0.40 -8.50 -11.32
C ASP A 97 -1.84 -7.99 -11.37
N TYR A 98 -2.62 -8.36 -10.37
CA TYR A 98 -3.95 -7.87 -10.10
C TYR A 98 -3.96 -7.22 -8.73
N ALA A 99 -4.38 -5.95 -8.66
CA ALA A 99 -4.53 -5.23 -7.42
C ALA A 99 -5.97 -4.74 -7.26
N PHE A 100 -6.45 -4.84 -6.03
CA PHE A 100 -7.75 -4.40 -5.59
C PHE A 100 -7.56 -3.39 -4.46
N SER A 101 -7.99 -2.16 -4.68
CA SER A 101 -7.74 -1.06 -3.76
C SER A 101 -9.00 -0.26 -3.43
N ASN A 102 -8.87 0.63 -2.44
CA ASN A 102 -9.88 1.60 -2.01
C ASN A 102 -11.14 0.97 -1.41
N LEU A 103 -10.92 0.00 -0.52
CA LEU A 103 -11.94 -0.81 0.15
C LEU A 103 -12.81 -0.05 1.17
N ALA A 104 -12.40 1.13 1.64
CA ALA A 104 -13.00 1.75 2.83
C ALA A 104 -13.12 3.29 2.78
N ASN A 105 -13.53 3.87 1.65
CA ASN A 105 -13.90 5.28 1.64
C ASN A 105 -15.35 5.45 2.15
N GLN A 106 -15.49 5.88 3.41
CA GLN A 106 -16.76 6.14 4.09
C GLN A 106 -17.48 7.31 3.41
N SER A 107 -18.26 6.99 2.36
CA SER A 107 -19.44 7.72 1.82
C SER A 107 -19.77 7.22 0.41
N ASN A 108 -18.76 6.83 -0.39
CA ASN A 108 -18.91 6.25 -1.73
C ASN A 108 -17.69 5.34 -2.02
N PRO A 109 -17.78 4.01 -1.80
CA PRO A 109 -16.66 3.11 -2.06
C PRO A 109 -16.44 2.99 -3.57
N LEU A 110 -15.41 3.67 -4.08
CA LEU A 110 -14.94 3.50 -5.45
C LEU A 110 -13.95 2.34 -5.50
N PHE A 111 -14.49 1.13 -5.65
CA PHE A 111 -13.70 -0.07 -5.84
C PHE A 111 -12.82 0.07 -7.09
N THR A 112 -11.51 -0.04 -6.89
CA THR A 112 -10.54 0.09 -7.99
C THR A 112 -9.91 -1.26 -8.26
N HIS A 113 -10.10 -1.75 -9.48
CA HIS A 113 -9.47 -2.96 -9.99
C HIS A 113 -8.36 -2.56 -10.96
N ILE A 114 -7.12 -2.94 -10.65
CA ILE A 114 -5.95 -2.64 -11.48
C ILE A 114 -5.41 -3.96 -12.01
N PHE A 115 -5.34 -4.08 -13.33
CA PHE A 115 -4.72 -5.21 -14.02
C PHE A 115 -3.44 -4.72 -14.68
N SER A 116 -2.33 -5.38 -14.37
CA SER A 116 -1.02 -5.05 -14.91
C SER A 116 -0.43 -6.27 -15.62
N LEU A 117 0.06 -6.05 -16.83
CA LEU A 117 0.81 -7.04 -17.60
C LEU A 117 2.18 -6.43 -17.93
N LYS A 118 3.24 -7.11 -17.49
CA LYS A 118 4.61 -6.72 -17.76
C LYS A 118 5.30 -7.77 -18.62
N ILE A 119 5.94 -7.33 -19.68
CA ILE A 119 6.72 -8.18 -20.59
C ILE A 119 8.16 -7.64 -20.62
N ASP A 120 9.11 -8.41 -20.11
CA ASP A 120 10.53 -8.09 -20.12
C ASP A 120 11.16 -8.55 -21.46
N LEU A 121 11.34 -7.62 -22.39
CA LEU A 121 11.95 -7.84 -23.72
C LEU A 121 13.49 -7.93 -23.68
N ARG A 122 14.05 -8.65 -22.69
CA ARG A 122 15.49 -8.91 -22.68
C ARG A 122 15.83 -9.91 -23.77
N LYS A 123 16.61 -9.47 -24.76
CA LYS A 123 17.30 -10.35 -25.72
C LYS A 123 18.30 -11.20 -24.94
N GLU A 124 18.13 -12.52 -24.95
CA GLU A 124 19.18 -13.43 -24.48
C GLU A 124 20.45 -13.14 -25.29
N ARG A 125 21.46 -12.58 -24.61
CA ARG A 125 22.80 -12.45 -25.18
C ARG A 125 23.51 -13.76 -24.85
N ASN A 126 23.33 -14.75 -25.71
CA ASN A 126 24.15 -15.95 -25.70
C ASN A 126 25.60 -15.52 -26.01
N ASN A 127 26.48 -15.69 -25.04
CA ASN A 127 27.94 -15.69 -25.25
C ASN A 127 28.37 -17.13 -25.49
#